data_AF-A0A661I1G4-F1
#
_entry.id   AF-A0A661I1G4-F1
#
_cell.length_a   1.000
_cell.length_b   1.000
_cell.length_c   1.000
_cell.angle_alpha   90.00
_cell.angle_beta   90.00
_cell.angle_gamma   90.00
#
_symmetry.space_group_name_H-M   'P 1'
#
loop_
_entity.id
_entity.type
_entity.pdbx_description
1 polymer ?
#
loop_
_entity_poly.entity_id
_entity_poly.type
_entity_poly.pdbx_seq_one_letter_code
_entity_poly.pdbx_strand_id
1 'polypeptide(L)'
;MYTIIGILLLFLISIFSVLLFFKSKKSRQATLDSGTCPSCRETAKSFKDQNTGALFKVEVIKQRLLKKHGCSGISEIEYVCSNCGLKEVHTSVGQNCSL
;
A
#
# COMPACT_ATOMS: atom_id res chain seq x y z
N MET A 1 -41.45 2.88 15.63
CA MET A 1 -40.32 3.72 16.10
C MET A 1 -39.05 2.88 16.28
N TYR A 2 -39.07 1.80 17.06
CA TYR A 2 -37.91 0.90 17.25
C TYR A 2 -37.36 0.27 15.96
N THR A 3 -38.24 -0.19 15.06
CA THR A 3 -37.84 -0.80 13.77
C THR A 3 -37.16 0.20 12.83
N ILE A 4 -37.69 1.43 12.76
CA ILE A 4 -37.12 2.51 11.95
C ILE A 4 -35.73 2.91 12.46
N ILE A 5 -35.56 2.99 13.78
CA ILE A 5 -34.28 3.28 14.42
C ILE A 5 -33.27 2.14 14.15
N GLY A 6 -33.70 0.88 14.23
CA GLY A 6 -32.85 -0.27 13.93
C GLY A 6 -32.35 -0.30 12.48
N ILE A 7 -33.21 0.00 11.51
CA ILE A 7 -32.84 0.08 10.09
C ILE A 7 -31.83 1.22 9.85
N LEU A 8 -32.03 2.37 10.49
CA LEU A 8 -31.14 3.52 10.37
C LEU A 8 -29.74 3.22 10.94
N LEU A 9 -29.67 2.51 12.06
CA LEU A 9 -28.39 2.07 12.64
C LEU A 9 -27.68 1.05 11.75
N LEU A 10 -28.39 0.06 11.20
CA LEU A 10 -27.79 -0.91 10.27
C LEU A 10 -27.25 -0.23 9.02
N PHE A 11 -27.96 0.77 8.49
CA PHE A 11 -27.51 1.55 7.35
C PHE A 11 -26.22 2.32 7.66
N LEU A 12 -26.15 2.98 8.82
CA LEU A 12 -24.94 3.69 9.26
C LEU A 12 -23.74 2.74 9.43
N ILE A 13 -23.95 1.57 10.03
CA ILE A 13 -22.90 0.56 10.22
C ILE A 13 -22.37 0.10 8.85
N SER A 14 -23.25 -0.18 7.90
CA SER A 14 -22.86 -0.59 6.54
C SER A 14 -21.95 0.44 5.87
N ILE A 15 -22.33 1.72 5.92
CA ILE A 15 -21.50 2.81 5.35
C ILE A 15 -20.14 2.85 6.05
N PHE A 16 -20.14 2.76 7.38
CA PHE A 16 -18.90 2.82 8.16
C PHE A 16 -17.96 1.64 7.83
N SER A 17 -18.50 0.43 7.66
CA SER A 17 -17.71 -0.74 7.26
C SER A 17 -17.02 -0.55 5.91
N VAL A 18 -17.72 0.01 4.92
CA VAL A 18 -17.14 0.29 3.59
C VAL A 18 -16.02 1.33 3.70
N LEU A 19 -16.24 2.42 4.45
CA LEU A 19 -15.22 3.45 4.65
C LEU A 19 -13.98 2.91 5.37
N LEU A 20 -14.17 2.07 6.40
CA LEU A 20 -13.07 1.41 7.10
C LEU A 20 -12.27 0.49 6.17
N PHE A 21 -12.93 -0.25 5.29
CA PHE A 21 -12.27 -1.11 4.32
C PHE A 21 -11.35 -0.30 3.39
N PHE A 22 -11.86 0.80 2.81
CA PHE A 22 -11.04 1.67 1.97
C PHE A 22 -9.89 2.32 2.72
N LYS A 23 -10.10 2.75 3.97
CA LYS A 23 -9.06 3.33 4.82
C LYS A 23 -7.95 2.32 5.12
N SER A 24 -8.32 1.09 5.49
CA SER A 24 -7.37 0.01 5.78
C SER A 24 -6.49 -0.31 4.58
N LYS A 25 -7.08 -0.43 3.38
CA LYS A 25 -6.33 -0.70 2.15
C LYS A 25 -5.32 0.42 1.83
N LYS A 26 -5.74 1.68 1.92
CA LYS A 26 -4.84 2.84 1.71
C LYS A 26 -3.71 2.91 2.74
N SER A 27 -4.00 2.66 4.02
CA SER A 27 -2.98 2.65 5.07
C SER A 27 -1.92 1.57 4.83
N ARG A 28 -2.33 0.39 4.36
CA ARG A 28 -1.42 -0.71 4.06
C ARG A 28 -0.53 -0.40 2.87
N GLN A 29 -1.09 0.19 1.81
CA GLN A 29 -0.33 0.67 0.66
C GLN A 29 0.70 1.74 1.08
N ALA A 30 0.32 2.74 1.88
CA ALA A 30 1.25 3.75 2.38
C ALA A 30 2.41 3.18 3.21
N THR A 31 2.17 2.08 3.94
CA THR A 31 3.20 1.37 4.70
C THR A 31 4.19 0.64 3.79
N LEU A 32 3.70 0.07 2.68
CA LEU A 32 4.54 -0.54 1.67
C LEU A 32 5.33 0.50 0.88
N ASP A 33 4.72 1.66 0.59
CA ASP A 33 5.38 2.80 -0.06
C ASP A 33 6.46 3.44 0.83
N SER A 34 6.31 3.41 2.15
CA SER A 34 7.35 3.83 3.08
C SER A 34 8.52 2.83 3.21
N GLY A 35 8.44 1.69 2.51
CA GLY A 35 9.46 0.64 2.53
C GLY A 35 9.44 -0.23 3.78
N THR A 36 8.33 -0.24 4.52
CA THR A 36 8.15 -1.07 5.73
C THR A 36 7.26 -2.26 5.44
N CYS A 37 7.68 -3.47 5.81
CA CYS A 37 6.82 -4.63 5.63
C CYS A 37 5.74 -4.70 6.72
N PRO A 38 4.43 -4.73 6.38
CA PRO A 38 3.36 -4.83 7.38
C PRO A 38 3.34 -6.19 8.11
N SER A 39 3.94 -7.24 7.53
CA SER A 39 3.97 -8.58 8.13
C SER A 39 5.15 -8.80 9.07
N CYS A 40 6.37 -8.44 8.66
CA CYS A 40 7.58 -8.68 9.46
C CYS A 40 8.19 -7.42 10.10
N ARG A 41 7.60 -6.23 9.85
CA ARG A 41 8.02 -4.92 10.38
C ARG A 41 9.46 -4.50 10.05
N GLU A 42 10.11 -5.18 9.11
CA GLU A 42 11.44 -4.77 8.67
C GLU A 42 11.38 -3.54 7.76
N THR A 43 12.39 -2.70 7.92
CA THR A 43 12.62 -1.45 7.20
C THR A 43 13.92 -1.53 6.40
N ALA A 44 14.09 -0.63 5.43
CA ALA A 44 15.31 -0.53 4.65
C ALA A 44 16.53 -0.33 5.58
N LYS A 45 17.56 -1.15 5.37
CA LYS A 45 18.80 -1.09 6.14
C LYS A 45 19.78 -0.19 5.40
N SER A 46 20.33 0.83 6.07
CA SER A 46 21.41 1.65 5.53
C SER A 46 22.71 1.32 6.25
N PHE A 47 23.75 1.08 5.47
CA PHE A 47 25.09 0.82 5.98
C PHE A 47 26.05 1.84 5.38
N LYS A 48 26.94 2.39 6.21
CA LYS A 48 27.98 3.30 5.76
C LYS A 48 29.29 2.53 5.70
N ASP A 49 29.90 2.49 4.53
CA ASP A 49 31.24 1.95 4.37
C ASP A 49 32.26 2.91 5.01
N GLN A 50 33.10 2.37 5.90
CA GLN A 50 34.08 3.15 6.66
C GLN A 50 35.28 3.57 5.80
N ASN A 51 35.59 2.84 4.72
CA ASN A 51 36.74 3.15 3.86
C ASN A 51 36.40 4.16 2.76
N THR A 52 35.22 4.07 2.17
CA THR A 52 34.81 4.92 1.04
C THR A 52 33.85 6.03 1.44
N GLY A 53 33.29 5.97 2.66
CA GLY A 53 32.25 6.89 3.14
C GLY A 53 30.91 6.71 2.42
N ALA A 54 30.78 5.75 1.50
CA ALA A 54 29.58 5.51 0.72
C ALA A 54 28.45 4.95 1.60
N LEU A 55 27.24 5.43 1.35
CA LEU A 55 26.02 4.97 2.00
C LEU A 55 25.31 3.96 1.10
N PHE A 56 25.22 2.71 1.56
CA PHE A 56 24.50 1.65 0.88
C PHE A 56 23.14 1.47 1.54
N LYS A 57 22.07 1.70 0.78
CA LYS A 57 20.69 1.44 1.21
C LYS A 57 20.22 0.13 0.58
N VAL A 58 19.93 -0.86 1.42
CA VAL A 58 19.33 -2.13 0.99
C VAL A 58 17.84 -2.05 1.27
N GLU A 59 17.05 -1.94 0.20
CA GLU A 59 15.59 -1.89 0.30
C GLU A 59 15.03 -3.29 0.55
N VAL A 60 14.20 -3.41 1.58
CA VAL A 60 13.55 -4.69 1.94
C VAL A 60 12.36 -4.97 1.03
N ILE A 61 11.66 -3.93 0.58
CA ILE A 61 10.52 -4.03 -0.32
C ILE A 61 10.97 -3.72 -1.74
N LYS A 62 10.70 -4.67 -2.65
CA LYS A 62 10.89 -4.50 -4.09
C LYS A 62 9.53 -4.14 -4.70
N GLN A 63 9.48 -3.02 -5.39
CA GLN A 63 8.31 -2.60 -6.15
C GLN A 63 8.49 -2.98 -7.62
N ARG A 64 7.48 -3.63 -8.20
CA ARG A 64 7.46 -3.97 -9.63
C ARG A 64 6.14 -3.54 -10.23
N LEU A 65 6.21 -2.83 -11.35
CA LEU A 65 5.04 -2.52 -12.16
C LEU A 65 4.59 -3.79 -12.91
N LEU A 66 3.41 -4.31 -12.60
CA LEU A 66 2.83 -5.49 -13.26
C LEU A 66 2.14 -5.09 -14.56
N LYS A 67 1.26 -4.09 -14.49
CA LYS A 67 0.41 -3.69 -15.62
C LYS A 67 0.14 -2.20 -15.59
N LYS A 68 0.22 -1.57 -16.76
CA LYS A 68 -0.24 -0.20 -17.01
C LYS A 68 -1.51 -0.28 -17.84
N HIS A 69 -2.62 0.28 -17.34
CA HIS A 69 -3.89 0.33 -18.05
C HIS A 69 -4.01 1.55 -18.99
N GLY A 70 -2.91 1.89 -19.67
CA GLY A 70 -2.86 3.00 -20.63
C GLY A 70 -3.34 4.32 -20.03
N CYS A 71 -4.27 5.00 -20.73
CA CYS A 71 -4.72 6.33 -20.35
C CYS A 71 -5.76 6.41 -19.23
N SER A 72 -6.13 5.28 -18.62
CA SER A 72 -6.95 5.29 -17.41
C SER A 72 -6.17 5.81 -16.19
N GLY A 73 -4.85 5.98 -16.30
CA GLY A 73 -3.99 6.38 -15.17
C GLY A 73 -3.91 5.32 -14.09
N ILE A 74 -4.37 4.09 -14.37
CA ILE A 74 -4.38 3.00 -13.41
C ILE A 74 -3.15 2.14 -13.67
N SER A 75 -2.30 1.95 -12.65
CA SER A 75 -1.20 0.99 -12.68
C SER A 75 -1.31 0.00 -11.54
N GLU A 76 -0.97 -1.24 -11.83
CA GLU A 76 -0.85 -2.30 -10.84
C GLU A 76 0.61 -2.43 -10.43
N ILE A 77 0.88 -2.21 -9.15
CA ILE A 77 2.19 -2.31 -8.55
C ILE A 77 2.20 -3.53 -7.64
N GLU A 78 3.12 -4.45 -7.90
CA GLU A 78 3.47 -5.56 -7.02
C GLU A 78 4.52 -5.10 -6.01
N TYR A 79 4.27 -5.38 -4.74
CA TYR A 79 5.19 -5.17 -3.64
C TYR A 79 5.62 -6.53 -3.13
N VAL A 80 6.92 -6.79 -3.16
CA VAL A 80 7.52 -8.05 -2.68
C VAL A 80 8.47 -7.75 -1.53
N CYS A 81 8.23 -8.35 -0.37
CA CYS A 81 9.16 -8.29 0.75
C CYS A 81 10.26 -9.34 0.59
N SER A 82 11.52 -8.90 0.60
CA SER A 82 12.68 -9.79 0.43
C SER A 82 12.98 -10.66 1.65
N ASN A 83 12.46 -10.30 2.84
CA ASN A 83 12.73 -11.06 4.07
C ASN A 83 11.67 -12.13 4.37
N CYS A 84 10.38 -11.79 4.30
CA CYS A 84 9.29 -12.73 4.59
C CYS A 84 8.60 -13.32 3.34
N GLY A 85 8.95 -12.85 2.14
CA GLY A 85 8.34 -13.34 0.89
C GLY A 85 6.90 -12.85 0.65
N LEU A 86 6.40 -11.90 1.45
CA LEU A 86 5.08 -11.29 1.27
C LEU A 86 4.97 -10.68 -0.14
N LYS A 87 3.91 -11.03 -0.87
CA LYS A 87 3.57 -10.45 -2.18
C LYS A 87 2.19 -9.82 -2.12
N GLU A 88 2.11 -8.53 -2.45
CA GLU A 88 0.84 -7.80 -2.51
C GLU A 88 0.76 -6.98 -3.79
N VAL A 89 -0.42 -6.96 -4.41
CA VAL A 89 -0.69 -6.12 -5.59
C VAL A 89 -1.60 -4.99 -5.17
N HIS A 90 -1.14 -3.76 -5.38
CA HIS A 90 -1.94 -2.56 -5.15
C HIS A 90 -2.14 -1.80 -6.45
N THR A 91 -3.35 -1.27 -6.62
CA THR A 91 -3.70 -0.44 -7.75
C THR A 91 -3.41 1.01 -7.38
N SER A 92 -2.43 1.63 -8.04
CA SER A 92 -2.11 3.04 -7.89
C SER A 92 -2.74 3.83 -9.02
N VAL A 93 -3.38 4.95 -8.71
CA VAL A 93 -3.85 5.92 -9.71
C VAL A 93 -2.73 6.92 -9.94
N GLY A 94 -2.00 6.77 -11.04
CA GLY A 94 -1.09 7.79 -11.56
C GLY A 94 -1.88 8.86 -12.31
N GLN A 95 -1.86 10.08 -11.80
CA GLN A 95 -2.18 11.27 -12.62
C GLN A 95 -1.03 11.41 -13.60
N ASN A 96 -1.22 11.12 -14.88
CA ASN A 96 -0.52 11.71 -16.03
C ASN A 96 -0.86 10.93 -17.32
N CYS A 97 -1.93 11.36 -18.00
CA CYS A 97 -1.94 11.34 -19.46
C CYS A 97 -1.51 12.73 -19.92
N SER A 98 -0.21 12.90 -20.17
CA SER A 98 0.24 13.97 -21.06
C SER A 98 0.09 13.43 -22.48
N LEU A 99 -0.84 14.02 -23.25
CA LEU A 99 -0.89 13.90 -24.70
C LEU A 99 0.40 14.44 -25.32
#